data_AF-A0A413Z3Q2-F1
#
_entry.id   AF-A0A413Z3Q2-F1
#
_cell.length_a   1.000
_cell.length_b   1.000
_cell.length_c   1.000
_cell.angle_alpha   90.00
_cell.angle_beta   90.00
_cell.angle_gamma   90.00
#
_symmetry.space_group_name_H-M   'P 1'
#
loop_
_entity.id
_entity.type
_entity.pdbx_description
1 polymer ?
#
loop_
_entity_poly.entity_id
_entity_poly.type
_entity_poly.pdbx_seq_one_letter_code
_entity_poly.pdbx_strand_id
1 'polypeptide(L)'
;MKVTNEYVLELQQLNRRMDNIEKLMNMILLNDLIDDVEGVTEKEKNTKKEVLKKESTRVRIADIKRDTEITIDPYLLKLLNHYNLDIGEQDRVCDINVVYILMPRHMGTAIGDVIYLNKKFKERYPEMEPVFKYETINGMHRKRLMQEKISFCVKGKEMRIYGAGQ
;
A
#
# COMPACT_ATOMS: atom_id res chain seq x y z
N MET A 1 14.47 -52.66 -25.58
CA MET A 1 14.33 -52.06 -24.25
C MET A 1 14.84 -50.60 -24.24
N LYS A 2 14.27 -49.73 -25.10
CA LYS A 2 14.64 -48.29 -25.20
C LYS A 2 13.57 -47.35 -24.63
N VAL A 3 12.31 -47.79 -24.65
CA VAL A 3 11.13 -47.04 -24.21
C VAL A 3 11.15 -46.72 -22.70
N THR A 4 11.72 -47.60 -21.88
CA THR A 4 11.85 -47.40 -20.43
C THR A 4 12.82 -46.27 -20.04
N ASN A 5 13.83 -45.96 -20.86
CA ASN A 5 14.81 -44.91 -20.54
C ASN A 5 14.28 -43.50 -20.78
N GLU A 6 13.39 -43.32 -21.77
CA GLU A 6 12.84 -42.02 -22.12
C GLU A 6 11.82 -41.55 -21.06
N TYR A 7 10.94 -42.44 -20.61
CA TYR A 7 10.03 -42.16 -19.49
C TYR A 7 10.77 -41.87 -18.16
N VAL A 8 11.92 -42.52 -17.93
CA VAL A 8 12.74 -42.24 -16.75
C VAL A 8 13.35 -40.83 -16.82
N LEU A 9 13.80 -40.39 -18.00
CA LEU A 9 14.31 -39.03 -18.21
C LEU A 9 13.20 -37.97 -18.03
N GLU A 10 12.00 -38.22 -18.54
CA GLU A 10 10.84 -37.33 -18.37
C GLU A 10 10.45 -37.20 -16.89
N LEU A 11 10.41 -38.30 -16.15
CA LEU A 11 10.14 -38.30 -14.71
C LEU A 11 11.21 -37.53 -13.93
N GLN A 12 12.49 -37.67 -14.31
CA GLN A 12 13.59 -36.91 -13.70
C GLN A 12 13.47 -35.40 -13.97
N GLN A 13 13.06 -35.00 -15.16
CA GLN A 13 12.82 -33.60 -15.49
C GLN A 13 11.63 -33.03 -14.73
N LEU A 14 10.55 -33.80 -14.59
CA LEU A 14 9.38 -33.39 -13.81
C LEU A 14 9.74 -33.22 -12.33
N ASN A 15 10.54 -34.13 -11.77
CA ASN A 15 10.97 -34.04 -10.37
C ASN A 15 11.82 -32.79 -10.12
N ARG A 16 12.77 -32.50 -11.02
CA ARG A 16 13.55 -31.25 -10.97
C ARG A 16 12.68 -29.99 -11.06
N ARG A 17 11.61 -30.02 -11.87
CA ARG A 17 10.66 -28.90 -11.95
C ARG A 17 9.89 -28.74 -10.64
N MET A 18 9.47 -29.83 -10.01
CA MET A 18 8.82 -29.77 -8.69
C MET A 18 9.76 -29.21 -7.62
N ASP A 19 11.01 -29.68 -7.55
CA ASP A 19 12.00 -29.16 -6.60
C ASP A 19 12.22 -27.65 -6.75
N ASN A 20 12.23 -27.15 -8.00
CA ASN A 20 12.38 -25.73 -8.29
C ASN A 20 11.14 -24.92 -7.89
N ILE A 21 9.93 -25.48 -8.05
CA ILE A 21 8.69 -24.84 -7.61
C ILE A 21 8.67 -24.75 -6.08
N GLU A 22 9.04 -25.82 -5.39
CA GLU A 22 9.11 -25.84 -3.92
C GLU A 22 10.10 -24.78 -3.40
N LYS A 23 11.28 -24.66 -4.02
CA LYS A 23 12.25 -23.59 -3.69
C LYS A 23 11.65 -22.19 -3.87
N LEU A 24 10.90 -21.96 -4.94
CA LEU A 24 10.24 -20.67 -5.18
C LEU A 24 9.14 -20.39 -4.16
N MET A 25 8.34 -21.39 -3.80
CA MET A 25 7.33 -21.28 -2.76
C MET A 25 7.97 -20.94 -1.41
N ASN A 26 9.05 -21.64 -1.04
CA ASN A 26 9.79 -21.36 0.17
C ASN A 26 10.37 -19.95 0.19
N MET A 27 10.86 -19.44 -0.95
CA MET A 27 11.37 -18.07 -1.05
C MET A 27 10.25 -17.03 -0.86
N ILE A 28 9.06 -17.25 -1.43
CA ILE A 28 7.91 -16.36 -1.23
C ILE A 28 7.49 -16.35 0.24
N LEU A 29 7.35 -17.53 0.85
CA LEU A 29 6.98 -17.66 2.27
C LEU A 29 8.04 -17.05 3.20
N LEU A 30 9.32 -17.20 2.87
CA LEU A 30 10.41 -16.58 3.62
C LEU A 30 10.38 -15.05 3.50
N ASN A 31 10.03 -14.49 2.34
CA ASN A 31 9.89 -13.05 2.19
C ASN A 31 8.74 -12.51 3.07
N ASP A 32 7.59 -13.19 3.07
CA ASP A 32 6.45 -12.82 3.92
C ASP A 32 6.82 -12.91 5.41
N LEU A 33 7.57 -13.95 5.82
CA LEU A 33 8.05 -14.10 7.20
C LEU A 33 9.12 -13.07 7.61
N ILE A 34 10.04 -12.70 6.70
CA ILE A 34 11.04 -11.66 6.95
C ILE A 34 10.36 -10.31 7.13
N ASP A 35 9.37 -9.98 6.30
CA ASP A 35 8.58 -8.76 6.43
C ASP A 35 7.86 -8.69 7.80
N ASP A 36 7.37 -9.82 8.30
CA ASP A 36 6.76 -9.92 9.64
C ASP A 36 7.78 -9.76 10.78
N VAL A 37 8.98 -10.35 10.66
CA VAL A 37 10.04 -10.29 11.68
C VAL A 37 10.68 -8.89 11.76
N GLU A 38 10.91 -8.21 10.63
CA GLU A 38 11.36 -6.82 10.63
C GLU A 38 10.38 -5.91 11.40
N GLY A 39 9.07 -6.17 11.28
CA GLY A 39 8.02 -5.45 12.01
C GLY A 39 8.02 -5.66 13.53
N VAL A 40 8.64 -6.72 14.07
CA VAL A 40 8.72 -6.98 15.52
C VAL A 40 9.85 -6.17 16.16
N THR A 41 10.96 -5.94 15.46
CA THR A 41 12.13 -5.21 16.01
C THR A 41 11.87 -3.72 16.25
N GLU A 42 10.86 -3.12 15.59
CA GLU A 42 10.44 -1.73 15.84
C GLU A 42 9.42 -1.59 16.99
N LYS A 43 8.67 -2.66 17.33
CA LYS A 43 7.62 -2.59 18.36
C LYS A 43 8.18 -2.40 19.78
N GLU A 44 9.41 -2.85 20.04
CA GLU A 44 10.06 -2.64 21.35
C GLU A 44 10.53 -1.20 21.59
N LYS A 45 10.67 -0.37 20.54
CA LYS A 45 11.08 1.04 20.69
C LYS A 45 9.91 2.00 20.93
N ASN A 46 8.66 1.59 20.67
CA ASN A 46 7.51 2.48 20.67
C ASN A 46 6.66 2.45 21.95
N THR A 47 6.82 1.44 22.81
CA THR A 47 6.09 1.34 24.09
C THR A 47 6.45 2.44 25.09
N LYS A 48 7.59 3.13 24.93
CA LYS A 48 7.94 4.31 25.75
C LYS A 48 7.33 5.62 25.25
N LYS A 49 6.79 5.69 24.03
CA LYS A 49 6.21 6.93 23.47
C LYS A 49 4.71 7.08 23.68
N GLU A 50 3.99 6.00 23.99
CA GLU A 50 2.53 6.08 24.23
C GLU A 50 2.15 6.74 25.55
N VAL A 51 3.03 6.69 26.57
CA VAL A 51 2.74 7.35 27.87
C VAL A 51 2.88 8.88 27.76
N LEU A 52 3.77 9.39 26.91
CA LEU A 52 3.96 10.85 26.76
C LEU A 52 2.91 11.55 25.87
N LYS A 53 2.16 10.82 25.04
CA LYS A 53 1.19 11.42 24.12
C LYS A 53 -0.18 11.69 24.75
N LYS A 54 -0.53 11.01 25.84
CA LYS A 54 -1.84 11.22 26.51
C LYS A 54 -1.90 12.53 27.29
N GLU A 55 -0.77 13.09 27.72
CA GLU A 55 -0.71 14.40 28.40
C GLU A 55 -0.81 15.61 27.45
N SER A 56 -0.43 15.46 26.17
CA SER A 56 -0.36 16.58 25.21
C SER A 56 -1.65 16.89 24.44
N THR A 57 -2.73 16.13 24.64
CA THR A 57 -4.00 16.31 23.90
C THR A 57 -4.84 17.51 24.39
N ARG A 58 -4.27 18.43 25.19
CA ARG A 58 -5.01 19.57 25.76
C ARG A 58 -4.53 20.96 25.34
N VAL A 59 -3.59 21.09 24.40
CA VAL A 59 -3.00 22.41 24.11
C VAL A 59 -3.00 22.71 22.61
N ARG A 60 -3.82 23.72 22.27
CA ARG A 60 -3.83 24.59 21.07
C ARG A 60 -4.61 24.08 19.85
N ILE A 61 -5.95 24.10 19.99
CA ILE A 61 -6.81 24.59 18.92
C ILE A 61 -6.72 26.12 18.95
N ALA A 62 -5.62 26.67 18.44
CA ALA A 62 -5.45 28.08 18.13
C ALA A 62 -4.11 28.22 17.41
N ASP A 63 -4.19 28.81 16.21
CA ASP A 63 -3.09 29.41 15.46
C ASP A 63 -2.42 28.56 14.36
N ILE A 64 -2.89 28.85 13.14
CA ILE A 64 -2.19 28.82 11.84
C ILE A 64 -2.23 27.48 11.08
N LYS A 65 -3.25 27.31 10.23
CA LYS A 65 -3.20 27.52 8.76
C LYS A 65 -4.63 27.59 8.23
N ARG A 66 -4.99 28.73 7.63
CA ARG A 66 -6.23 28.89 6.88
C ARG A 66 -6.07 28.19 5.53
N ASP A 67 -7.16 27.57 5.09
CA ASP A 67 -7.50 27.25 3.70
C ASP A 67 -6.93 25.95 3.11
N THR A 68 -7.45 24.82 3.59
CA THR A 68 -8.08 23.73 2.79
C THR A 68 -8.47 22.61 3.74
N GLU A 69 -9.53 22.77 4.53
CA GLU A 69 -10.27 21.59 4.99
C GLU A 69 -11.12 21.15 3.80
N ILE A 70 -10.62 20.22 3.00
CA ILE A 70 -11.51 19.51 2.06
C ILE A 70 -12.59 18.88 2.95
N THR A 71 -13.82 19.35 2.78
CA THR A 71 -14.99 18.70 3.35
C THR A 71 -15.18 17.41 2.58
N ILE A 72 -14.44 16.37 2.96
CA ILE A 72 -14.62 15.05 2.39
C ILE A 72 -16.01 14.60 2.81
N ASP A 73 -16.86 14.40 1.82
CA ASP A 73 -18.26 14.11 2.08
C ASP A 73 -18.42 12.79 2.85
N PRO A 74 -19.50 12.65 3.64
CA PRO A 74 -19.72 11.47 4.47
C PRO A 74 -19.78 10.15 3.69
N TYR A 75 -20.14 10.18 2.39
CA TYR A 75 -20.21 8.97 1.57
C TYR A 75 -18.81 8.46 1.26
N LEU A 76 -17.87 9.32 0.87
CA LEU A 76 -16.50 8.89 0.62
C LEU A 76 -15.83 8.40 1.91
N LEU A 77 -16.07 9.07 3.05
CA LEU A 77 -15.57 8.61 4.34
C LEU A 77 -16.10 7.22 4.70
N LYS A 78 -17.41 6.98 4.47
CA LYS A 78 -18.02 5.66 4.68
C LYS A 78 -17.45 4.60 3.73
N LEU A 79 -17.14 4.97 2.50
CA LEU A 79 -16.51 4.07 1.52
C LEU A 79 -15.10 3.68 1.97
N LEU A 80 -14.27 4.65 2.37
CA LEU A 80 -12.91 4.37 2.86
C LEU A 80 -12.94 3.53 4.14
N ASN A 81 -13.85 3.82 5.07
CA ASN A 81 -14.06 3.02 6.28
C ASN A 81 -14.45 1.57 5.97
N HIS A 82 -15.21 1.31 4.90
CA HIS A 82 -15.54 -0.06 4.48
C HIS A 82 -14.29 -0.86 4.12
N TYR A 83 -13.26 -0.20 3.59
CA TYR A 83 -11.97 -0.78 3.26
C TYR A 83 -10.93 -0.65 4.39
N ASN A 84 -11.34 -0.19 5.58
CA ASN A 84 -10.45 0.15 6.71
C ASN A 84 -9.31 1.10 6.31
N LEU A 85 -9.61 2.10 5.47
CA LEU A 85 -8.66 3.11 5.03
C LEU A 85 -8.94 4.44 5.73
N ASP A 86 -7.87 5.05 6.22
CA ASP A 86 -7.91 6.37 6.83
C ASP A 86 -7.45 7.45 5.86
N ILE A 87 -7.97 8.66 6.05
CA ILE A 87 -7.52 9.84 5.32
C ILE A 87 -6.39 10.49 6.10
N GLY A 88 -5.27 10.70 5.41
CA GLY A 88 -4.10 11.36 5.94
C GLY A 88 -4.13 12.87 5.73
N GLU A 89 -2.93 13.44 5.68
CA GLU A 89 -2.73 14.86 5.42
C GLU A 89 -3.13 15.27 4.00
N GLN A 90 -3.31 16.57 3.81
CA GLN A 90 -3.46 17.20 2.51
C GLN A 90 -2.24 18.05 2.26
N ASP A 91 -1.78 18.07 1.02
CA ASP A 91 -0.61 18.84 0.65
C ASP A 91 -0.77 19.38 -0.78
N ARG A 92 0.13 20.27 -1.18
CA ARG A 92 0.22 20.77 -2.55
C ARG A 92 1.59 20.41 -3.10
N VAL A 93 1.62 19.47 -4.03
CA VAL A 93 2.85 18.98 -4.65
C VAL A 93 2.87 19.38 -6.12
N CYS A 94 3.83 20.24 -6.51
CA CYS A 94 3.96 20.73 -7.90
C CYS A 94 2.63 21.25 -8.48
N ASP A 95 1.92 22.09 -7.71
CA ASP A 95 0.60 22.64 -8.05
C ASP A 95 -0.57 21.66 -8.09
N ILE A 96 -0.35 20.40 -7.71
CA ILE A 96 -1.41 19.39 -7.57
C ILE A 96 -1.85 19.34 -6.12
N ASN A 97 -3.13 19.54 -5.85
CA ASN A 97 -3.70 19.28 -4.53
C ASN A 97 -3.77 17.77 -4.32
N VAL A 98 -3.07 17.27 -3.30
CA VAL A 98 -3.04 15.84 -3.00
C VAL A 98 -3.71 15.56 -1.67
N VAL A 99 -4.41 14.43 -1.62
CA VAL A 99 -4.97 13.87 -0.39
C VAL A 99 -4.36 12.50 -0.19
N TYR A 100 -3.67 12.31 0.94
CA TYR A 100 -3.06 11.01 1.22
C TYR A 100 -4.10 10.04 1.77
N ILE A 101 -4.18 8.84 1.21
CA ILE A 101 -4.99 7.73 1.71
C ILE A 101 -4.04 6.74 2.38
N LEU A 102 -4.22 6.50 3.67
CA LEU A 102 -3.32 5.66 4.46
C LEU A 102 -3.63 4.20 4.22
N MET A 103 -2.67 3.47 3.65
CA MET A 103 -2.82 2.04 3.39
C MET A 103 -2.41 1.23 4.62
N PRO A 104 -3.19 0.20 5.01
CA PRO A 104 -2.86 -0.64 6.15
C PRO A 104 -1.61 -1.49 5.90
N ARG A 105 -0.81 -1.72 6.96
CA ARG A 105 0.43 -2.51 6.89
C ARG A 105 0.21 -4.00 6.55
N HIS A 106 -0.88 -4.58 7.04
CA HIS A 106 -1.06 -6.04 7.10
C HIS A 106 -2.34 -6.57 6.43
N MET A 107 -3.14 -5.67 5.84
CA MET A 107 -4.24 -6.07 4.95
C MET A 107 -3.92 -5.53 3.56
N GLY A 108 -3.55 -6.42 2.63
CA GLY A 108 -3.40 -6.00 1.24
C GLY A 108 -4.77 -5.66 0.67
N THR A 109 -5.13 -4.36 0.64
CA THR A 109 -6.26 -3.90 -0.18
C THR A 109 -6.04 -4.43 -1.59
N ALA A 110 -7.03 -5.12 -2.16
CA ALA A 110 -6.84 -5.70 -3.47
C ALA A 110 -6.59 -4.57 -4.48
N ILE A 111 -5.71 -4.79 -5.47
CA ILE A 111 -5.42 -3.77 -6.47
C ILE A 111 -6.69 -3.30 -7.20
N GLY A 112 -7.67 -4.19 -7.39
CA GLY A 112 -8.98 -3.85 -7.95
C GLY A 112 -9.75 -2.82 -7.11
N ASP A 113 -9.68 -2.93 -5.79
CA ASP A 113 -10.30 -1.97 -4.88
C ASP A 113 -9.58 -0.62 -4.93
N VAL A 114 -8.25 -0.62 -4.99
CA VAL A 114 -7.46 0.61 -5.16
C VAL A 114 -7.83 1.34 -6.45
N ILE A 115 -7.96 0.60 -7.56
CA ILE A 115 -8.40 1.15 -8.85
C ILE A 115 -9.83 1.73 -8.74
N TYR A 116 -10.75 0.99 -8.11
CA TYR A 116 -12.13 1.43 -7.90
C TYR A 116 -12.20 2.71 -7.06
N LEU A 117 -11.48 2.73 -5.94
CA LEU A 117 -11.40 3.88 -5.04
C LEU A 117 -10.80 5.10 -5.73
N ASN A 118 -9.72 4.92 -6.48
CA ASN A 118 -9.11 6.01 -7.26
C ASN A 118 -10.13 6.61 -8.24
N LYS A 119 -10.86 5.77 -8.97
CA LYS A 119 -11.89 6.23 -9.90
C LYS A 119 -13.00 7.00 -9.18
N LYS A 120 -13.53 6.44 -8.08
CA LYS A 120 -14.60 7.09 -7.30
C LYS A 120 -14.18 8.40 -6.67
N PHE A 121 -12.94 8.48 -6.21
CA PHE A 121 -12.38 9.71 -5.68
C PHE A 121 -12.28 10.78 -6.77
N LYS A 122 -11.68 10.46 -7.93
CA LYS A 122 -11.54 11.42 -9.04
C LYS A 122 -12.87 11.86 -9.66
N GLU A 123 -13.88 10.98 -9.71
CA GLU A 123 -15.26 11.33 -10.10
C GLU A 123 -15.86 12.42 -9.18
N ARG A 124 -15.49 12.41 -7.91
CA ARG A 124 -16.07 13.28 -6.87
C ARG A 124 -15.25 14.54 -6.62
N TYR A 125 -13.93 14.43 -6.70
CA TYR A 125 -12.96 15.48 -6.42
C TYR A 125 -11.98 15.63 -7.59
N PRO A 126 -12.42 16.17 -8.74
CA PRO A 126 -11.61 16.23 -9.97
C PRO A 126 -10.39 17.15 -9.85
N GLU A 127 -10.37 18.07 -8.88
CA GLU A 127 -9.30 19.02 -8.61
C GLU A 127 -8.26 18.48 -7.61
N MET A 128 -8.40 17.23 -7.17
CA MET A 128 -7.58 16.62 -6.13
C MET A 128 -7.10 15.24 -6.56
N GLU A 129 -5.85 14.95 -6.27
CA GLU A 129 -5.24 13.67 -6.56
C GLU A 129 -5.17 12.81 -5.29
N PRO A 130 -5.85 11.65 -5.26
CA PRO A 130 -5.67 10.70 -4.16
C PRO A 130 -4.30 10.03 -4.28
N VAL A 131 -3.50 10.08 -3.21
CA VAL A 131 -2.18 9.43 -3.14
C VAL A 131 -2.22 8.31 -2.12
N PHE A 132 -2.17 7.06 -2.58
CA PHE A 132 -2.17 5.90 -1.70
C PHE A 132 -0.79 5.73 -1.03
N LYS A 133 -0.75 5.89 0.29
CA LYS A 133 0.46 5.93 1.12
C LYS A 133 0.71 4.57 1.75
N TYR A 134 1.70 3.86 1.22
CA TYR A 134 2.13 2.55 1.67
C TYR A 134 3.37 2.64 2.56
N GLU A 135 3.53 1.69 3.46
CA GLU A 135 4.82 1.46 4.11
C GLU A 135 5.70 0.54 3.29
N THR A 136 5.12 -0.55 2.83
CA THR A 136 5.71 -1.51 1.91
C THR A 136 4.69 -1.85 0.84
N ILE A 137 5.18 -2.22 -0.34
CA ILE A 137 4.34 -2.63 -1.47
C ILE A 137 5.11 -3.67 -2.28
N ASN A 138 4.43 -4.76 -2.66
CA ASN A 138 5.06 -5.78 -3.50
C ASN A 138 5.23 -5.28 -4.95
N GLY A 139 6.18 -5.87 -5.66
CA GLY A 139 6.53 -5.44 -7.02
C GLY A 139 5.38 -5.52 -8.04
N MET A 140 4.48 -6.48 -7.88
CA MET A 140 3.34 -6.68 -8.81
C MET A 140 2.26 -5.62 -8.61
N HIS A 141 1.89 -5.35 -7.36
CA HIS A 141 0.94 -4.30 -6.98
C HIS A 141 1.48 -2.94 -7.42
N ARG A 142 2.75 -2.65 -7.12
CA ARG A 142 3.45 -1.45 -7.56
C ARG A 142 3.42 -1.30 -9.09
N LYS A 143 3.73 -2.37 -9.84
CA LYS A 143 3.70 -2.35 -11.31
C LYS A 143 2.30 -2.05 -11.85
N ARG A 144 1.25 -2.62 -11.23
CA ARG A 144 -0.14 -2.32 -11.61
C ARG A 144 -0.50 -0.87 -11.34
N LEU A 145 -0.16 -0.29 -10.19
CA LEU A 145 -0.41 1.14 -9.92
C LEU A 145 0.20 2.05 -10.99
N MET A 146 1.42 1.73 -11.46
CA MET A 146 2.05 2.50 -12.54
C MET A 146 1.35 2.37 -13.88
N GLN A 147 0.90 1.15 -14.23
CA GLN A 147 0.17 0.90 -15.47
C GLN A 147 -1.16 1.65 -15.51
N GLU A 148 -1.85 1.69 -14.38
CA GLU A 148 -3.16 2.34 -14.22
C GLU A 148 -3.03 3.86 -13.91
N LYS A 149 -1.81 4.40 -13.89
CA LYS A 149 -1.52 5.81 -13.54
C LYS A 149 -2.15 6.25 -12.20
N ILE A 150 -2.08 5.39 -11.19
CA ILE A 150 -2.58 5.69 -9.84
C ILE A 150 -1.45 6.30 -9.02
N SER A 151 -1.70 7.45 -8.38
CA SER A 151 -0.70 8.13 -7.56
C SER A 151 -0.49 7.40 -6.23
N PHE A 152 0.77 7.17 -5.87
CA PHE A 152 1.12 6.45 -4.63
C PHE A 152 2.46 6.91 -4.08
N CYS A 153 2.68 6.65 -2.80
CA CYS A 153 4.00 6.81 -2.18
C CYS A 153 4.31 5.63 -1.27
N VAL A 154 5.60 5.31 -1.17
CA VAL A 154 6.14 4.29 -0.28
C VAL A 154 7.09 4.99 0.67
N LYS A 155 6.79 4.91 1.97
CA LYS A 155 7.49 5.64 3.02
C LYS A 155 9.01 5.51 2.91
N GLY A 156 9.69 6.64 2.72
CA GLY A 156 11.16 6.72 2.63
C GLY A 156 11.79 6.09 1.39
N LYS A 157 10.98 5.65 0.41
CA LYS A 157 11.48 4.97 -0.80
C LYS A 157 11.13 5.71 -2.08
N GLU A 158 9.85 5.97 -2.33
CA GLU A 158 9.43 6.62 -3.58
C GLU A 158 8.11 7.37 -3.45
N MET A 159 7.90 8.32 -4.35
CA MET A 159 6.64 9.03 -4.53
C MET A 159 6.38 9.18 -6.02
N ARG A 160 5.15 8.88 -6.45
CA ARG A 160 4.70 9.03 -7.83
C ARG A 160 3.33 9.67 -7.85
N ILE A 161 3.24 10.80 -8.53
CA ILE A 161 2.02 11.59 -8.66
C ILE A 161 1.75 11.77 -10.15
N TYR A 162 0.56 11.39 -10.60
CA TYR A 162 0.13 11.49 -12.00
C TYR A 162 -0.76 12.70 -12.26
N GLY A 163 -1.29 13.32 -11.20
CA GLY A 163 -2.08 14.55 -11.26
C GLY A 163 -3.58 14.34 -11.45
N ALA A 164 -4.32 15.36 -11.04
CA ALA A 164 -5.76 15.43 -11.16
C ALA A 164 -6.12 15.84 -12.61
N GLY A 165 -6.48 14.85 -13.44
CA GLY A 165 -6.87 15.07 -14.84
C GLY A 165 -5.76 14.85 -15.88
N GLN A 166 -5.68 13.62 -16.41
CA GLN A 166 -5.21 13.31 -17.76
C GLN A 166 -6.04 12.17 -18.35
#